data_AF-A0A484DJW8-F1
#
_entry.id   AF-A0A484DJW8-F1
#
_cell.length_a   1.000
_cell.length_b   1.000
_cell.length_c   1.000
_cell.angle_alpha   90.00
_cell.angle_beta   90.00
_cell.angle_gamma   90.00
#
_symmetry.space_group_name_H-M   'P 1'
#
loop_
_entity.id
_entity.type
_entity.pdbx_description
1 polymer ?
#
loop_
_entity_poly.entity_id
_entity_poly.type
_entity_poly.pdbx_seq_one_letter_code
_entity_poly.pdbx_strand_id
1 'polypeptide(L)' 'MCDSSPLLWRVEDLRSVRGDPLRFHAHFIAVCVSLDESLSLLDVLAVSRLGSNVKKTVLLCSPGTVGRVAYTSLQWSGMV' A
#
# COMPACT_ATOMS: atom_id res chain seq x y z
N MET A 1 -1.36 -23.21 -13.69
CA MET A 1 -2.78 -22.85 -13.81
C MET A 1 -3.39 -22.91 -12.42
N CYS A 2 -3.67 -21.75 -11.82
CA CYS A 2 -4.68 -21.58 -10.78
C CYS A 2 -4.92 -20.07 -10.73
N ASP A 3 -5.86 -19.68 -11.58
CA ASP A 3 -6.50 -18.39 -11.62
C ASP A 3 -7.49 -18.29 -10.45
N SER A 4 -7.56 -17.12 -9.81
CA SER A 4 -8.73 -16.57 -9.10
C SER A 4 -8.29 -15.35 -8.30
N SER A 5 -8.31 -14.21 -8.99
CA SER A 5 -8.42 -12.89 -8.39
C SER A 5 -9.65 -12.82 -7.47
N PRO A 6 -9.55 -12.12 -6.34
CA PRO A 6 -10.30 -10.88 -6.25
C PRO A 6 -9.36 -9.70 -5.99
N LEU A 7 -9.37 -8.76 -6.95
CA LEU A 7 -9.09 -7.33 -6.78
C LEU A 7 -7.69 -6.96 -6.24
N LEU A 8 -6.65 -7.08 -7.06
CA LEU A 8 -6.16 -6.03 -7.99
C LEU A 8 -5.18 -5.04 -7.33
N TRP A 9 -4.03 -5.54 -6.88
CA TRP A 9 -2.73 -4.92 -7.13
C TRP A 9 -1.74 -6.07 -7.29
N ARG A 10 -1.62 -6.61 -8.51
CA ARG A 10 -0.54 -7.57 -8.75
C ARG A 10 0.77 -6.80 -8.65
N VAL A 11 1.85 -7.45 -8.26
CA VAL A 11 3.24 -6.98 -8.49
C VAL A 11 3.46 -6.46 -9.94
N GLU A 12 2.56 -6.81 -10.86
CA GLU A 12 2.46 -6.30 -12.22
C GLU A 12 2.09 -4.80 -12.33
N ASP A 13 1.35 -4.22 -11.38
CA ASP A 13 1.09 -2.77 -11.34
C ASP A 13 2.32 -1.97 -10.87
N LEU A 14 3.20 -2.58 -10.07
CA LEU A 14 4.55 -2.04 -9.83
C LEU A 14 5.38 -2.04 -11.13
N ARG A 15 5.03 -2.87 -12.13
CA ARG A 15 5.64 -2.77 -13.47
C ARG A 15 5.20 -1.52 -14.21
N SER A 16 4.06 -0.90 -13.89
CA SER A 16 3.69 0.40 -14.46
C SER A 16 4.69 1.49 -14.04
N VAL A 17 5.27 1.38 -12.83
CA VAL A 17 6.37 2.26 -12.36
C VAL A 17 7.73 1.85 -12.95
N ARG A 18 7.82 0.70 -13.65
CA ARG A 18 8.99 0.42 -14.52
C ARG A 18 8.92 1.17 -15.86
N GLY A 19 7.78 1.79 -16.19
CA GLY A 19 7.75 2.86 -17.18
C GLY A 19 8.32 4.12 -16.55
N ASP A 20 9.07 4.91 -17.34
CA ASP A 20 9.71 6.17 -16.97
C ASP A 20 9.02 6.89 -15.77
N PRO A 21 9.66 6.94 -14.58
CA PRO A 21 9.10 7.54 -13.37
C PRO A 21 8.64 8.99 -13.54
N LEU A 22 9.11 9.66 -14.61
CA LEU A 22 8.73 11.02 -14.96
C LEU A 22 7.37 11.12 -15.67
N ARG A 23 6.84 10.01 -16.18
CA ARG A 23 5.59 10.00 -16.99
C ARG A 23 4.36 9.55 -16.24
N PHE A 24 4.50 8.76 -15.18
CA PHE A 24 3.38 8.18 -14.45
C PHE A 24 3.44 8.53 -12.98
N HIS A 25 2.33 9.07 -12.46
CA HIS A 25 2.18 9.33 -11.03
C HIS A 25 1.57 8.10 -10.35
N ALA A 26 2.32 7.49 -9.42
CA ALA A 26 1.80 6.39 -8.61
C ALA A 26 0.61 6.86 -7.74
N HIS A 27 -0.48 6.10 -7.72
CA HIS A 27 -1.67 6.38 -6.90
C HIS A 27 -1.54 5.89 -5.46
N PHE A 28 -0.63 4.94 -5.21
CA PHE A 28 -0.46 4.29 -3.91
C PHE A 28 0.96 4.46 -3.37
N ILE A 29 1.07 4.42 -2.04
CA ILE A 29 2.32 4.26 -1.32
C ILE A 29 2.23 2.93 -0.57
N ALA A 30 3.04 1.95 -0.96
CA ALA A 30 3.08 0.64 -0.29
C ALA A 30 4.11 0.65 0.84
N VAL A 31 3.71 0.20 2.02
CA VAL A 31 4.56 0.10 3.22
C VAL A 31 4.52 -1.35 3.68
N CYS A 32 5.68 -2.02 3.63
CA CYS A 32 5.78 -3.40 4.09
C CYS A 32 5.91 -3.45 5.61
N VAL A 33 5.01 -4.17 6.27
CA VAL A 33 4.97 -4.26 7.74
C VAL A 33 4.74 -5.72 8.15
N SER A 34 5.48 -6.21 9.14
CA SER A 34 5.33 -7.60 9.60
C SER A 34 3.99 -7.79 10.30
N LEU A 35 3.32 -8.94 10.12
CA LEU A 35 2.12 -9.29 10.89
C LEU A 35 2.42 -9.51 12.36
N ASP A 36 3.64 -9.96 12.67
CA ASP A 36 4.07 -10.31 14.02
C ASP A 36 4.62 -9.10 14.79
N GLU A 37 4.76 -7.95 14.13
CA GLU A 37 5.32 -6.73 14.71
C GLU A 37 4.23 -5.70 14.99
N SER A 38 4.26 -5.11 16.18
CA SER A 38 3.37 -4.00 16.53
C SER A 38 3.83 -2.71 15.85
N LEU A 39 3.01 -2.14 14.98
CA LEU A 39 3.21 -0.78 14.49
C LEU A 39 2.88 0.23 15.58
N SER A 40 3.78 1.21 15.78
CA SER A 40 3.48 2.30 16.69
C SER A 40 2.38 3.19 16.11
N LEU A 41 1.53 3.74 16.97
CA LEU A 41 0.49 4.68 16.55
C LEU A 41 1.08 5.90 15.83
N LEU A 42 2.26 6.37 16.26
CA LEU A 42 2.96 7.48 15.63
C LEU A 42 3.36 7.15 14.20
N ASP A 43 3.82 5.94 13.93
CA ASP A 43 4.15 5.51 12.57
C ASP A 43 2.89 5.48 11.71
N VAL A 44 1.79 4.92 12.20
CA VAL A 44 0.50 4.90 11.48
C VAL A 44 0.05 6.33 11.15
N LEU A 45 0.15 7.27 12.08
CA LEU A 45 -0.18 8.68 11.84
C LEU A 45 0.76 9.32 10.82
N ALA A 46 2.07 9.05 10.93
CA ALA A 46 3.09 9.59 10.04
C ALA A 46 2.86 9.13 8.58
N VAL A 47 2.68 7.82 8.34
CA VAL A 47 2.41 7.32 6.99
C VAL A 47 1.04 7.80 6.47
N SER A 48 0.00 7.81 7.31
CA SER A 48 -1.32 8.32 6.91
C SER A 48 -1.28 9.80 6.49
N ARG A 49 -0.51 10.63 7.22
CA ARG A 49 -0.31 12.05 6.90
C ARG A 49 0.50 12.23 5.62
N LEU A 50 1.55 11.43 5.43
CA LEU A 50 2.36 11.44 4.22
C LEU A 50 1.51 11.20 2.97
N GLY A 51 0.71 10.12 2.95
CA GLY A 51 -0.15 9.81 1.81
C GLY A 51 -1.16 10.92 1.52
N SER A 52 -1.78 11.47 2.56
CA SER A 52 -2.76 12.55 2.44
C SER A 52 -2.17 13.83 1.83
N ASN A 53 -0.95 14.22 2.25
CA ASN A 53 -0.28 15.42 1.73
C ASN A 53 0.03 15.33 0.22
N VAL A 54 0.29 14.13 -0.28
CA VAL A 54 0.57 13.89 -1.71
C VAL A 54 -0.63 13.33 -2.48
N LYS A 55 -1.82 13.31 -1.85
CA LYS A 55 -3.08 12.79 -2.42
C LYS A 55 -2.97 11.35 -2.92
N LYS A 56 -2.24 10.50 -2.19
CA LYS A 56 -2.08 9.06 -2.48
C LYS A 56 -2.63 8.22 -1.33
N THR A 57 -3.16 7.06 -1.66
CA THR A 57 -3.60 6.08 -0.66
C THR A 57 -2.40 5.28 -0.15
N VAL A 58 -2.25 5.15 1.16
CA VAL A 58 -1.23 4.26 1.74
C VAL A 58 -1.79 2.85 1.85
N LEU A 59 -1.01 1.85 1.44
CA LEU A 59 -1.29 0.44 1.62
C LEU A 59 -0.26 -0.14 2.59
N LEU A 60 -0.72 -0.64 3.74
CA LEU A 60 0.08 -1.53 4.58
C LEU A 60 0.04 -2.91 3.97
N CYS A 61 1.21 -3.46 3.67
CA CYS A 61 1.40 -4.74 3.02
C CYS A 61 2.08 -5.68 4.01
N SER A 62 1.37 -6.70 4.48
CA SER A 62 1.94 -7.65 5.43
C SER A 62 2.01 -9.05 4.84
N PRO A 63 3.20 -9.69 4.83
CA PRO A 63 3.33 -11.05 4.31
C PRO A 63 2.60 -12.01 5.26
N GLY A 64 1.62 -12.73 4.72
CA GLY A 64 0.90 -13.79 5.41
C GLY A 64 1.56 -15.16 5.21
N THR A 65 0.95 -16.20 5.80
CA THR A 65 1.38 -17.58 5.58
C THR A 65 1.04 -18.01 4.15
N VAL A 66 1.99 -18.72 3.52
CA VAL A 66 1.84 -19.32 2.18
C VAL A 66 1.72 -18.29 1.04
N GLY A 67 2.74 -17.45 0.86
CA GLY A 67 2.88 -16.59 -0.33
C GLY A 67 1.76 -15.56 -0.54
N ARG A 68 0.90 -15.36 0.46
CA ARG A 68 -0.18 -14.37 0.45
C ARG A 68 0.31 -13.09 1.13
N VAL A 69 -0.23 -11.96 0.70
CA VAL A 69 0.03 -10.66 1.32
C VAL A 69 -1.33 -10.10 1.76
N ALA A 70 -1.42 -9.68 3.02
CA ALA A 70 -2.54 -8.92 3.54
C ALA A 70 -2.34 -7.44 3.22
N TYR A 71 -3.39 -6.79 2.74
CA TYR A 71 -3.35 -5.39 2.37
C TYR A 71 -4.39 -4.60 3.18
N THR A 72 -3.95 -3.53 3.82
CA THR A 72 -4.81 -2.62 4.57
C THR A 72 -4.60 -1.20 4.08
N SER A 73 -5.65 -0.55 3.55
CA SER A 73 -5.57 0.84 3.14
C SER A 73 -5.73 1.78 4.32
N LEU A 74 -4.86 2.78 4.42
CA LEU A 74 -5.00 3.89 5.36
C LEU A 74 -5.48 5.14 4.62
N GLN A 75 -6.53 5.76 5.16
CA GLN A 75 -7.01 7.06 4.70
C GLN A 75 -7.19 7.97 5.91
N TRP A 76 -6.62 9.17 5.83
CA TRP A 76 -6.93 10.21 6.81
C TRP A 76 -8.34 10.75 6.53
N SER A 77 -9.28 10.49 7.44
CA SER A 77 -10.57 11.19 7.42
C SER A 77 -10.37 12.52 8.14
N GLY A 78 -10.30 13.62 7.39
CA GLY A 78 -10.38 14.94 7.99
C GLY A 78 -11.73 15.11 8.70
N MET A 79 -11.74 15.79 9.85
CA MET A 79 -12.95 16.45 10.31
C MET A 79 -13.05 17.72 9.46
N VAL A 80 -14.10 17.79 8.63
CA VAL A 80 -14.49 19.05 7.96
C VAL A 80 -14.86 20.11 8.98
#